data_AF-A0A2V8P497-F1
#
_entry.id   AF-A0A2V8P497-F1
#
_cell.length_a   1.000
_cell.length_b   1.000
_cell.length_c   1.000
_cell.angle_alpha   90.00
_cell.angle_beta   90.00
_cell.angle_gamma   90.00
#
_symmetry.space_group_name_H-M   'P 1'
#
loop_
_entity.id
_entity.type
_entity.pdbx_description
1 polymer ?
#
loop_
_entity_poly.entity_id
_entity_poly.type
_entity_poly.pdbx_seq_one_letter_code
_entity_poly.pdbx_strand_id
1 'polypeptide(L)'
;MSLALSFRICVSTPRPRFVFIALIAIGCVAAPLCVRKTAASRLRKETSSQAPVDQAKVARSYGELPLSFERNDGQTTGEVKFISRGPRYDLFLTEAGAVLNLRKNEPKNVPKQPFTADQRQAQSLLHLNLKMVGANHDANVNGEDELEGKINYFVGNDPSAWHVNIPTYRKIRYTEIFPGVDLIYYGNRTQLEYDFVLAPRASLASIKFEIDGAEKIKIGAEGDLHLATKEGEVQLRKPQIYQLNESGAREYVDGRYILKGKQIGFKVGAFDSRKALVIDPVLSYSTLLGSGSSEQGNSIAVDSQGNAYITGLTNGSIFPTTPGAFQTTGSAVSVFVSKLDPIGSNLIYSTYLSGTTGSGTSNGTGVAVDSSGNAYVTGYTSSADFPTMNSLRGGRNNLLITSDGGGNWGPSNIGTANRVVLALAIDKNSPSTIYAGMGTNAGIFKSTDGGASWSALNVGFTASCPAIVIDPTSPGTLYAALTAQNTGTGVYKSVDSGTTWTSVSSGLSGNTVTALAIDPQNHLTLYAGSTFGLFKTTNGGTSWVSSSNGLNFGGFTAIIIDPNTPTTVYATAGGGGVFKTTNGAANWSQVNNGLTSTTVRALVMDQTATSTLYAGTGGGGVFKTTDAGAS
;
A
#
# COMPACT_ATOMS: atom_id res chain seq x y z
N MET A 1 -37.03 10.01 51.97
CA MET A 1 -37.58 9.51 53.25
C MET A 1 -37.37 8.01 53.28
N SER A 2 -36.63 7.51 54.29
CA SER A 2 -36.41 6.13 54.81
C SER A 2 -36.33 4.93 53.85
N LEU A 3 -35.23 4.16 53.81
CA LEU A 3 -34.82 3.03 54.71
C LEU A 3 -35.87 1.88 54.73
N ALA A 4 -35.57 0.58 54.65
CA ALA A 4 -34.39 -0.29 54.88
C ALA A 4 -34.60 -1.64 54.10
N LEU A 5 -33.73 -2.66 54.00
CA LEU A 5 -33.06 -3.46 55.03
C LEU A 5 -32.11 -4.54 54.40
N SER A 6 -30.89 -4.69 54.96
CA SER A 6 -30.02 -5.88 55.26
C SER A 6 -29.86 -7.07 54.27
N PHE A 7 -28.67 -7.64 54.01
CA PHE A 7 -27.77 -8.35 54.96
C PHE A 7 -26.27 -8.37 54.56
N ARG A 8 -25.39 -8.43 55.59
CA ARG A 8 -23.92 -8.63 55.56
C ARG A 8 -23.55 -10.14 55.62
N ILE A 9 -22.42 -10.53 55.02
CA ILE A 9 -21.37 -11.39 55.63
C ILE A 9 -19.98 -10.88 55.20
N CYS A 10 -19.03 -10.87 56.13
CA CYS A 10 -17.70 -10.27 56.12
C CYS A 10 -16.66 -11.35 56.45
N VAL A 11 -15.50 -11.39 55.77
CA VAL A 11 -14.20 -11.95 56.27
C VAL A 11 -13.08 -11.21 55.50
N SER A 12 -12.54 -10.11 56.04
CA SER A 12 -11.29 -9.94 56.81
C SER A 12 -9.94 -10.14 56.07
N THR A 13 -9.22 -9.01 56.00
CA THR A 13 -7.83 -8.61 55.62
C THR A 13 -6.68 -9.44 56.28
N PRO A 14 -5.34 -9.19 56.09
CA PRO A 14 -4.66 -7.97 55.58
C PRO A 14 -3.34 -8.12 54.74
N ARG A 15 -2.86 -6.97 54.24
CA ARG A 15 -1.50 -6.65 53.77
C ARG A 15 -0.47 -6.61 54.93
N PRO A 16 0.84 -6.53 54.64
CA PRO A 16 1.57 -5.32 55.03
C PRO A 16 2.57 -4.76 54.00
N ARG A 17 2.92 -3.48 54.17
CA ARG A 17 4.02 -2.71 53.57
C ARG A 17 5.25 -2.75 54.50
N PHE A 18 6.48 -2.49 54.00
CA PHE A 18 7.60 -1.67 54.58
C PHE A 18 8.86 -1.90 53.69
N VAL A 19 9.42 -0.90 52.96
CA VAL A 19 10.45 0.14 53.26
C VAL A 19 11.92 -0.24 52.88
N PHE A 20 12.58 0.75 52.25
CA PHE A 20 13.98 1.01 51.83
C PHE A 20 15.17 0.22 52.41
N ILE A 21 16.25 0.07 51.60
CA ILE A 21 17.63 0.63 51.81
C ILE A 21 18.59 0.19 50.65
N ALA A 22 19.54 1.07 50.31
CA ALA A 22 20.65 0.89 49.35
C ALA A 22 21.99 0.56 50.06
N LEU A 23 22.94 -0.15 49.41
CA LEU A 23 24.39 0.18 49.35
C LEU A 23 25.31 -0.87 48.68
N ILE A 24 26.33 -0.30 48.03
CA ILE A 24 27.57 -0.68 47.32
C ILE A 24 28.52 -1.72 47.99
N ALA A 25 29.31 -2.46 47.17
CA ALA A 25 30.79 -2.74 47.24
C ALA A 25 31.17 -4.22 46.87
N ILE A 26 31.87 -4.50 45.75
CA ILE A 26 33.34 -4.68 45.54
C ILE A 26 33.98 -5.91 46.23
N GLY A 27 34.71 -6.74 45.45
CA GLY A 27 35.79 -7.59 45.97
C GLY A 27 36.20 -8.80 45.12
N CYS A 28 37.35 -8.69 44.41
CA CYS A 28 38.08 -9.73 43.67
C CYS A 28 38.70 -10.84 44.55
N VAL A 29 39.16 -11.96 43.93
CA VAL A 29 40.60 -12.36 43.81
C VAL A 29 40.78 -13.87 43.48
N ALA A 30 41.47 -14.09 42.35
CA ALA A 30 42.53 -15.04 41.98
C ALA A 30 42.52 -16.57 42.22
N ALA A 31 43.11 -17.24 41.22
CA ALA A 31 43.40 -18.66 41.00
C ALA A 31 44.62 -19.20 41.77
N PRO A 32 44.96 -20.49 41.55
CA PRO A 32 46.35 -20.83 41.22
C PRO A 32 46.56 -21.87 40.10
N LEU A 33 47.75 -21.79 39.47
CA LEU A 33 48.45 -22.76 38.60
C LEU A 33 48.74 -24.10 39.36
N CYS A 34 49.17 -25.25 38.80
CA CYS A 34 50.12 -25.55 37.71
C CYS A 34 50.13 -27.07 37.39
N VAL A 35 50.59 -27.46 36.18
CA VAL A 35 51.65 -28.45 35.85
C VAL A 35 51.38 -29.17 34.51
N ARG A 36 52.39 -29.08 33.62
CA ARG A 36 52.49 -29.69 32.27
C ARG A 36 53.06 -31.13 32.32
N LYS A 37 52.67 -31.95 31.33
CA LYS A 37 53.55 -32.94 30.67
C LYS A 37 53.32 -32.91 29.15
N THR A 38 54.42 -33.00 28.41
CA THR A 38 54.64 -32.77 26.98
C THR A 38 54.38 -33.99 26.10
N ALA A 39 53.88 -33.78 24.88
CA ALA A 39 54.14 -34.64 23.70
C ALA A 39 54.01 -33.80 22.41
N ALA A 40 54.81 -34.16 21.40
CA ALA A 40 55.29 -33.31 20.31
C ALA A 40 54.23 -32.85 19.28
N SER A 41 54.38 -31.59 18.83
CA SER A 41 53.59 -30.93 17.81
C SER A 41 53.98 -31.35 16.39
N ARG A 42 53.04 -31.89 15.62
CA ARG A 42 53.07 -31.77 14.15
C ARG A 42 52.50 -30.41 13.78
N LEU A 43 53.32 -29.56 13.15
CA LEU A 43 52.91 -28.28 12.57
C LEU A 43 51.87 -28.52 11.47
N ARG A 44 50.61 -28.20 11.75
CA ARG A 44 49.58 -27.99 10.71
C ARG A 44 49.54 -26.50 10.43
N LYS A 45 49.81 -26.16 9.17
CA LYS A 45 49.72 -24.81 8.59
C LYS A 45 48.28 -24.30 8.81
N GLU A 46 48.08 -23.38 9.75
CA GLU A 46 46.83 -22.64 9.86
C GLU A 46 46.78 -21.61 8.73
N THR A 47 46.17 -22.02 7.63
CA THR A 47 45.71 -21.11 6.60
C THR A 47 44.56 -20.30 7.19
N SER A 48 44.75 -18.99 7.35
CA SER A 48 43.66 -18.07 7.68
C SER A 48 42.60 -18.14 6.59
N SER A 49 41.52 -18.89 6.80
CA SER A 49 40.35 -18.82 5.92
C SER A 49 39.62 -17.51 6.24
N GLN A 50 40.00 -16.42 5.58
CA GLN A 50 39.04 -15.34 5.37
C GLN A 50 37.84 -15.97 4.68
N ALA A 51 36.69 -15.95 5.35
CA ALA A 51 35.42 -16.32 4.73
C ALA A 51 35.27 -15.52 3.42
N PRO A 52 34.81 -16.14 2.32
CA PRO A 52 34.65 -15.42 1.07
C PRO A 52 33.73 -14.24 1.33
N VAL A 53 34.25 -13.03 1.08
CA VAL A 53 33.46 -11.80 1.11
C VAL A 53 32.32 -12.01 0.13
N ASP A 54 31.10 -12.08 0.64
CA ASP A 54 29.90 -12.21 -0.18
C ASP A 54 29.77 -10.92 -1.00
N GLN A 55 30.28 -10.96 -2.24
CA GLN A 55 30.27 -9.83 -3.16
C GLN A 55 28.84 -9.31 -3.39
N ALA A 56 27.80 -10.14 -3.23
CA ALA A 56 26.41 -9.73 -3.35
C ALA A 56 25.88 -9.01 -2.10
N LYS A 57 26.48 -9.27 -0.92
CA LYS A 57 26.21 -8.52 0.32
C LYS A 57 26.94 -7.18 0.32
N VAL A 58 28.20 -7.15 -0.13
CA VAL A 58 28.96 -5.90 -0.30
C VAL A 58 28.34 -5.00 -1.37
N ALA A 59 27.92 -5.55 -2.51
CA ALA A 59 27.24 -4.78 -3.56
C ALA A 59 25.86 -4.24 -3.12
N ARG A 60 25.13 -4.98 -2.27
CA ARG A 60 23.87 -4.49 -1.65
C ARG A 60 24.14 -3.34 -0.69
N SER A 61 25.10 -3.49 0.21
CA SER A 61 25.48 -2.42 1.13
C SER A 61 26.07 -1.18 0.42
N TYR A 62 26.70 -1.35 -0.76
CA TYR A 62 27.15 -0.23 -1.61
C TYR A 62 25.99 0.48 -2.31
N GLY A 63 24.93 -0.26 -2.66
CA GLY A 63 23.70 0.28 -3.28
C GLY A 63 22.76 0.99 -2.31
N GLU A 64 23.02 0.91 -1.00
CA GLU A 64 22.25 1.49 0.10
C GLU A 64 22.90 2.77 0.68
N LEU A 65 24.06 3.20 0.16
CA LEU A 65 24.73 4.42 0.61
C LEU A 65 23.91 5.67 0.23
N PRO A 66 23.76 6.65 1.15
CA PRO A 66 23.04 7.88 0.85
C PRO A 66 23.71 8.64 -0.30
N LEU A 67 22.90 9.38 -1.08
CA LEU A 67 23.42 10.28 -2.11
C LEU A 67 24.49 11.19 -1.51
N SER A 68 25.70 11.07 -2.04
CA SER A 68 26.86 11.86 -1.65
C SER A 68 27.55 12.38 -2.91
N PHE A 69 28.30 13.46 -2.73
CA PHE A 69 29.10 14.04 -3.80
C PHE A 69 30.57 13.74 -3.55
N GLU A 70 31.20 12.97 -4.41
CA GLU A 70 32.63 12.71 -4.36
C GLU A 70 33.37 13.81 -5.13
N ARG A 71 34.49 14.28 -4.59
CA ARG A 71 35.37 15.23 -5.29
C ARG A 71 36.04 14.53 -6.48
N ASN A 72 36.19 15.23 -7.60
CA ASN A 72 37.02 14.74 -8.71
C ASN A 72 38.51 14.98 -8.44
N ASP A 73 39.22 13.93 -8.06
CA ASP A 73 40.68 13.90 -7.84
C ASP A 73 41.41 13.22 -9.02
N GLY A 74 40.78 13.25 -10.20
CA GLY A 74 41.32 12.68 -11.44
C GLY A 74 40.69 11.34 -11.86
N GLN A 75 39.63 10.88 -11.18
CA GLN A 75 38.93 9.65 -11.55
C GLN A 75 38.09 9.78 -12.83
N THR A 76 37.85 11.00 -13.32
CA THR A 76 37.15 11.27 -14.59
C THR A 76 37.72 12.52 -15.27
N THR A 77 37.09 12.97 -16.36
CA THR A 77 37.53 14.15 -17.13
C THR A 77 37.63 15.41 -16.25
N GLY A 78 38.59 16.30 -16.55
CA GLY A 78 38.86 17.50 -15.75
C GLY A 78 37.74 18.54 -15.73
N GLU A 79 36.75 18.41 -16.61
CA GLU A 79 35.55 19.27 -16.66
C GLU A 79 34.60 19.02 -15.48
N VAL A 80 34.67 17.83 -14.88
CA VAL A 80 33.85 17.44 -13.73
C VAL A 80 34.53 17.87 -12.45
N LYS A 81 33.78 18.49 -11.54
CA LYS A 81 34.25 18.88 -10.21
C LYS A 81 33.80 17.90 -9.14
N PHE A 82 32.54 17.46 -9.23
CA PHE A 82 31.96 16.49 -8.30
C PHE A 82 31.13 15.46 -9.05
N ILE A 83 31.08 14.25 -8.49
CA ILE A 83 30.30 13.14 -9.05
C ILE A 83 29.34 12.65 -7.97
N SER A 84 28.13 12.27 -8.38
CA SER A 84 27.25 11.46 -7.56
C SER A 84 26.78 10.27 -8.38
N ARG A 85 26.79 9.07 -7.79
CA ARG A 85 26.40 7.84 -8.49
C ARG A 85 25.36 7.10 -7.70
N GLY A 86 24.35 6.61 -8.41
CA GLY A 86 23.34 5.72 -7.88
C GLY A 86 23.14 4.49 -8.78
N PRO A 87 22.37 3.49 -8.33
CA PRO A 87 22.11 2.27 -9.11
C PRO A 87 21.52 2.53 -10.51
N ARG A 88 20.84 3.66 -10.71
CA ARG A 88 20.14 4.02 -11.95
C ARG A 88 20.50 5.37 -12.54
N TYR A 89 21.44 6.10 -11.92
CA TYR A 89 21.86 7.40 -12.43
C TYR A 89 23.34 7.66 -12.18
N ASP A 90 23.92 8.50 -13.02
CA ASP A 90 25.17 9.19 -12.73
C ASP A 90 24.93 10.70 -12.88
N LEU A 91 25.36 11.47 -11.90
CA LEU A 91 25.33 12.93 -11.90
C LEU A 91 26.77 13.44 -11.93
N PHE A 92 27.05 14.33 -12.87
CA PHE A 92 28.32 15.04 -12.97
C PHE A 92 28.07 16.52 -12.81
N LEU A 93 28.72 17.13 -11.83
CA LEU A 93 28.68 18.56 -11.56
C LEU A 93 29.91 19.20 -12.20
N THR A 94 29.71 20.16 -13.10
CA THR A 94 30.75 20.86 -13.86
C THR A 94 30.71 22.35 -13.56
N GLU A 95 31.66 23.14 -14.07
CA GLU A 95 31.61 24.61 -13.98
C GLU A 95 30.40 25.21 -14.72
N ALA A 96 29.89 24.53 -15.74
CA ALA A 96 28.81 25.02 -16.59
C ALA A 96 27.40 24.56 -16.13
N GLY A 97 27.31 23.70 -15.13
CA GLY A 97 26.04 23.18 -14.62
C GLY A 97 26.10 21.71 -14.21
N ALA A 98 25.10 20.93 -14.63
CA ALA A 98 24.94 19.54 -14.21
C ALA A 98 24.56 18.63 -15.37
N VAL A 99 25.15 17.44 -15.41
CA VAL A 99 24.87 16.40 -16.39
C VAL A 99 24.30 15.19 -15.66
N LEU A 100 23.09 14.78 -16.03
CA LEU A 100 22.38 13.64 -15.48
C LEU A 100 22.23 12.55 -16.55
N ASN A 101 22.81 11.38 -16.27
CA ASN A 101 22.61 10.16 -17.05
C ASN A 101 21.66 9.24 -16.32
N LEU A 102 20.60 8.77 -16.99
CA LEU A 102 19.62 7.82 -16.44
C LEU A 102 19.65 6.48 -17.19
N ARG A 103 19.72 5.37 -16.45
CA ARG A 103 19.80 3.99 -16.98
C ARG A 103 18.41 3.33 -17.07
N LYS A 104 18.16 2.55 -18.12
CA LYS A 104 16.90 1.78 -18.34
C LYS A 104 16.74 0.62 -17.34
N ASN A 105 15.48 0.20 -17.10
CA ASN A 105 15.17 -1.12 -16.53
C ASN A 105 15.65 -2.23 -17.48
N GLU A 106 16.49 -3.15 -17.02
CA GLU A 106 16.71 -4.39 -17.77
C GLU A 106 15.41 -5.22 -17.79
N PRO A 107 15.01 -5.78 -18.95
CA PRO A 107 13.95 -6.77 -18.98
C PRO A 107 14.37 -7.99 -18.14
N LYS A 108 13.41 -8.57 -17.40
CA LYS A 108 13.63 -9.66 -16.42
C LYS A 108 14.23 -10.98 -16.97
N ASN A 109 14.62 -11.05 -18.24
CA ASN A 109 15.07 -12.27 -18.93
C ASN A 109 16.36 -12.06 -19.75
N VAL A 110 17.42 -11.49 -19.17
CA VAL A 110 18.77 -11.61 -19.76
C VAL A 110 19.59 -12.59 -18.90
N PRO A 111 20.24 -13.62 -19.51
CA PRO A 111 21.14 -14.49 -18.77
C PRO A 111 22.25 -13.67 -18.12
N LYS A 112 22.47 -13.87 -16.81
CA LYS A 112 23.54 -13.21 -16.04
C LYS A 112 24.91 -13.70 -16.51
N GLN A 113 25.46 -13.11 -17.56
CA GLN A 113 26.90 -13.07 -17.81
C GLN A 113 27.45 -11.70 -17.38
N PRO A 114 28.65 -11.64 -16.79
CA PRO A 114 29.26 -10.37 -16.43
C PRO A 114 29.63 -9.61 -17.70
N PHE A 115 29.12 -8.39 -17.85
CA PHE A 115 29.43 -7.50 -18.96
C PHE A 115 30.93 -7.15 -19.00
N THR A 116 31.55 -7.22 -20.18
CA THR A 116 32.89 -6.67 -20.42
C THR A 116 32.87 -5.14 -20.37
N ALA A 117 34.03 -4.50 -20.14
CA ALA A 117 34.14 -3.04 -20.02
C ALA A 117 33.57 -2.29 -21.25
N ASP A 118 33.73 -2.86 -22.45
CA ASP A 118 33.20 -2.30 -23.70
C ASP A 118 31.67 -2.38 -23.80
N GLN A 119 31.02 -3.35 -23.15
CA GLN A 119 29.55 -3.49 -23.17
C GLN A 119 28.85 -2.50 -22.22
N ARG A 120 29.56 -1.92 -21.25
CA ARG A 120 29.02 -0.86 -20.37
C ARG A 120 28.83 0.48 -21.08
N GLN A 121 29.56 0.73 -22.17
CA GLN A 121 29.41 1.95 -22.96
C GLN A 121 28.18 1.94 -23.90
N ALA A 122 27.52 0.78 -24.11
CA ALA A 122 26.44 0.62 -25.08
C ALA A 122 25.02 0.57 -24.46
N GLN A 123 24.84 0.96 -23.20
CA GLN A 123 23.49 1.08 -22.61
C GLN A 123 22.80 2.36 -23.12
N SER A 124 21.53 2.29 -23.51
CA SER A 124 20.70 3.49 -23.78
C SER A 124 20.59 4.29 -22.48
N LEU A 125 21.34 5.39 -22.41
CA LEU A 125 21.26 6.36 -21.32
C LEU A 125 20.41 7.52 -21.79
N LEU A 126 19.39 7.89 -21.00
CA LEU A 126 18.79 9.21 -21.15
C LEU A 126 19.76 10.23 -20.57
N HIS A 127 20.30 11.08 -21.43
CA HIS A 127 21.25 12.13 -21.09
C HIS A 127 20.54 13.48 -21.01
N LEU A 128 20.54 14.09 -19.83
CA LEU A 128 20.02 15.44 -19.61
C LEU A 128 21.16 16.36 -19.17
N ASN A 129 21.35 17.48 -19.87
CA ASN A 129 22.40 18.45 -19.54
C ASN A 129 21.76 19.79 -19.18
N LEU A 130 21.80 20.12 -17.88
CA LEU A 130 21.40 21.41 -17.33
C LEU A 130 22.56 22.40 -17.47
N LYS A 131 22.41 23.35 -18.38
CA LYS A 131 23.42 24.37 -18.69
C LYS A 131 23.01 25.71 -18.09
N MET A 132 23.83 26.26 -17.20
CA MET A 132 23.62 27.57 -16.61
C MET A 132 24.06 28.65 -17.62
N VAL A 133 23.10 29.35 -18.23
CA VAL A 133 23.37 30.27 -19.34
C VAL A 133 23.83 31.62 -18.81
N GLY A 134 25.06 32.00 -19.14
CA GLY A 134 25.68 33.23 -18.64
C GLY A 134 26.20 33.11 -17.21
N ALA A 135 26.45 31.87 -16.76
CA ALA A 135 27.07 31.61 -15.47
C ALA A 135 28.51 32.11 -15.42
N ASN A 136 28.95 32.47 -14.21
CA ASN A 136 30.34 32.72 -13.91
C ASN A 136 31.12 31.40 -13.93
N HIS A 137 31.95 31.18 -14.96
CA HIS A 137 32.74 29.96 -15.09
C HIS A 137 33.90 29.88 -14.08
N ASP A 138 34.27 31.01 -13.47
CA ASP A 138 35.24 31.08 -12.37
C ASP A 138 34.58 30.94 -10.98
N ALA A 139 33.27 30.61 -10.94
CA ALA A 139 32.55 30.43 -9.68
C ALA A 139 33.23 29.37 -8.81
N ASN A 140 33.37 29.68 -7.52
CA ASN A 140 34.01 28.76 -6.59
C ASN A 140 33.04 27.60 -6.28
N VAL A 141 33.43 26.39 -6.66
CA VAL A 141 32.64 25.15 -6.45
C VAL A 141 33.20 24.37 -5.27
N ASN A 142 32.52 24.44 -4.13
CA ASN A 142 32.99 23.83 -2.88
C ASN A 142 32.07 22.69 -2.44
N GLY A 143 32.68 21.63 -1.92
CA GLY A 143 31.97 20.64 -1.12
C GLY A 143 31.78 21.15 0.31
N GLU A 144 30.55 21.06 0.81
CA GLU A 144 30.17 21.42 2.18
C GLU A 144 29.69 20.18 2.93
N ASP A 145 29.82 20.21 4.26
CA ASP A 145 29.45 19.11 5.16
C ASP A 145 30.10 17.78 4.74
N GLU A 146 31.44 17.70 4.82
CA GLU A 146 32.19 16.48 4.51
C GLU A 146 31.71 15.30 5.37
N LEU A 147 31.47 14.17 4.70
CA LEU A 147 31.03 12.92 5.31
C LEU A 147 32.23 12.07 5.72
N GLU A 148 32.05 11.24 6.76
CA GLU A 148 33.08 10.33 7.25
C GLU A 148 33.49 9.28 6.20
N GLY A 149 32.57 8.91 5.30
CA GLY A 149 32.80 7.92 4.25
C GLY A 149 33.79 8.41 3.18
N LYS A 150 34.74 7.54 2.82
CA LYS A 150 35.70 7.76 1.74
C LYS A 150 35.48 6.80 0.59
N ILE A 151 35.74 7.26 -0.63
CA ILE A 151 35.67 6.44 -1.85
C ILE A 151 37.09 6.17 -2.37
N ASN A 152 37.31 4.95 -2.86
CA ASN A 152 38.58 4.50 -3.42
C ASN A 152 38.36 3.85 -4.79
N TYR A 153 39.20 4.19 -5.76
CA TYR A 153 39.24 3.61 -7.11
C TYR A 153 40.53 2.83 -7.29
N PHE A 154 40.40 1.51 -7.33
CA PHE A 154 41.49 0.59 -7.64
C PHE A 154 41.36 0.13 -9.09
N VAL A 155 41.75 1.00 -10.03
CA VAL A 155 41.67 0.71 -11.48
C VAL A 155 43.02 0.17 -11.95
N GLY A 156 43.02 -1.03 -12.54
CA GLY A 156 44.25 -1.68 -13.01
C GLY A 156 45.12 -2.26 -11.88
N ASN A 157 46.29 -2.77 -12.24
CA ASN A 157 47.22 -3.44 -11.33
C ASN A 157 48.39 -2.55 -10.86
N ASP A 158 48.44 -1.29 -11.27
CA ASP A 158 49.43 -0.30 -10.85
C ASP A 158 48.88 0.53 -9.68
N PRO A 159 49.40 0.35 -8.44
CA PRO A 159 48.94 1.11 -7.29
C PRO A 159 49.17 2.62 -7.38
N SER A 160 50.09 3.09 -8.24
CA SER A 160 50.31 4.52 -8.46
C SER A 160 49.18 5.19 -9.26
N ALA A 161 48.38 4.39 -9.97
CA ALA A 161 47.18 4.82 -10.68
C ALA A 161 45.90 4.71 -9.83
N TRP A 162 45.99 4.25 -8.59
CA TRP A 162 44.85 4.16 -7.69
C TRP A 162 44.53 5.51 -7.05
N HIS A 163 43.25 5.88 -7.02
CA HIS A 163 42.78 7.05 -6.30
C HIS A 163 42.20 6.60 -4.97
N VAL A 164 42.78 7.04 -3.85
CA VAL A 164 42.35 6.61 -2.51
C VAL A 164 42.01 7.79 -1.62
N ASN A 165 41.17 7.55 -0.61
CA ASN A 165 40.73 8.55 0.38
C ASN A 165 39.99 9.76 -0.21
N ILE A 166 39.25 9.58 -1.30
CA ILE A 166 38.48 10.67 -1.91
C ILE A 166 37.39 11.11 -0.92
N PRO A 167 37.34 12.41 -0.55
CA PRO A 167 36.33 12.94 0.34
C PRO A 167 34.95 12.95 -0.33
N THR A 168 33.92 12.74 0.48
CA THR A 168 32.52 12.85 0.06
C THR A 168 31.80 13.94 0.85
N TYR A 169 30.83 14.61 0.25
CA TYR A 169 30.15 15.78 0.81
C TYR A 169 28.63 15.63 0.76
N ARG A 170 27.90 16.29 1.66
CA ARG A 170 26.42 16.32 1.62
C ARG A 170 25.88 17.37 0.67
N LYS A 171 26.60 18.47 0.47
CA LYS A 171 26.16 19.58 -0.40
C LYS A 171 27.33 20.08 -1.24
N ILE A 172 27.02 20.57 -2.43
CA ILE A 172 27.96 21.30 -3.29
C ILE A 172 27.43 22.71 -3.48
N ARG A 173 28.20 23.71 -3.08
CA ARG A 173 27.87 25.13 -3.31
C ARG A 173 28.69 25.67 -4.47
N TYR A 174 28.00 26.25 -5.43
CA TYR A 174 28.54 27.16 -6.43
C TYR A 174 28.31 28.58 -5.92
N THR A 175 29.39 29.24 -5.51
CA THR A 175 29.33 30.61 -4.98
C THR A 175 29.36 31.61 -6.12
N GLU A 176 28.44 32.56 -6.13
CA GLU A 176 28.29 33.56 -7.21
C GLU A 176 28.25 32.95 -8.63
N ILE A 177 27.48 31.87 -8.80
CA ILE A 177 27.26 31.26 -10.13
C ILE A 177 26.61 32.26 -11.10
N PHE A 178 25.81 33.19 -10.57
CA PHE A 178 25.45 34.43 -11.22
C PHE A 178 25.77 35.60 -10.28
N PRO A 179 25.87 36.85 -10.75
CA PRO A 179 26.12 38.00 -9.87
C PRO A 179 25.12 38.07 -8.71
N GLY A 180 25.63 37.85 -7.48
CA GLY A 180 24.83 37.81 -6.24
C GLY A 180 23.92 36.59 -6.06
N VAL A 181 24.16 35.50 -6.79
CA VAL A 181 23.36 34.27 -6.72
C VAL A 181 24.26 33.06 -6.52
N ASP A 182 23.99 32.30 -5.46
CA ASP A 182 24.59 30.98 -5.26
C ASP A 182 23.66 29.89 -5.83
N LEU A 183 24.26 28.77 -6.24
CA LEU A 183 23.55 27.54 -6.57
C LEU A 183 24.04 26.43 -5.65
N ILE A 184 23.13 25.79 -4.93
CA ILE A 184 23.47 24.75 -3.97
C ILE A 184 22.84 23.45 -4.44
N TYR A 185 23.64 22.42 -4.71
CA TYR A 185 23.17 21.06 -4.91
C TYR A 185 23.25 20.29 -3.60
N TYR A 186 22.24 19.52 -3.29
CA TYR A 186 22.22 18.63 -2.14
C TYR A 186 21.32 17.43 -2.42
N GLY A 187 21.32 16.45 -1.54
CA GLY A 187 20.43 15.31 -1.71
C GLY A 187 20.19 14.54 -0.44
N ASN A 188 19.07 13.82 -0.42
CA ASN A 188 18.73 12.88 0.64
C ASN A 188 18.57 11.49 0.00
N ARG A 189 19.27 10.48 0.57
CA ARG A 189 19.29 9.02 0.31
C ARG A 189 19.14 8.46 -1.13
N THR A 190 18.43 9.09 -2.05
CA THR A 190 18.25 8.73 -3.47
C THR A 190 17.89 9.93 -4.39
N GLN A 191 17.86 11.18 -3.89
CA GLN A 191 17.29 12.33 -4.61
C GLN A 191 18.26 13.51 -4.69
N LEU A 192 18.37 14.10 -5.88
CA LEU A 192 19.10 15.33 -6.12
C LEU A 192 18.14 16.52 -6.06
N GLU A 193 18.47 17.51 -5.23
CA GLU A 193 17.80 18.80 -5.12
C GLU A 193 18.80 19.93 -5.44
N TYR A 194 18.27 21.09 -5.81
CA TYR A 194 19.10 22.28 -6.00
C TYR A 194 18.34 23.57 -5.68
N ASP A 195 19.01 24.51 -5.02
CA ASP A 195 18.44 25.83 -4.67
C ASP A 195 19.21 26.94 -5.38
N PHE A 196 18.51 27.94 -5.90
CA PHE A 196 19.11 29.25 -6.16
C PHE A 196 18.91 30.15 -4.95
N VAL A 197 20.01 30.63 -4.37
CA VAL A 197 19.99 31.55 -3.22
C VAL A 197 20.45 32.93 -3.69
N LEU A 198 19.50 33.85 -3.80
CA LEU A 198 19.76 35.22 -4.21
C LEU A 198 20.08 36.08 -2.98
N ALA A 199 21.21 36.77 -3.02
CA ALA A 199 21.55 37.80 -2.04
C ALA A 199 20.58 38.99 -2.13
N PRO A 200 20.44 39.80 -1.06
CA PRO A 200 19.72 41.06 -1.13
C PRO A 200 20.12 41.90 -2.35
N ARG A 201 19.12 42.38 -3.08
CA ARG A 201 19.24 43.20 -4.30
C ARG A 201 19.84 42.48 -5.52
N ALA A 202 20.11 41.18 -5.45
CA ALA A 202 20.52 40.41 -6.62
C ALA A 202 19.38 40.34 -7.66
N SER A 203 19.75 40.30 -8.93
CA SER A 203 18.78 40.33 -10.03
C SER A 203 18.27 38.93 -10.36
N LEU A 204 16.96 38.71 -10.26
CA LEU A 204 16.31 37.48 -10.73
C LEU A 204 16.51 37.21 -12.22
N ALA A 205 16.69 38.27 -13.01
CA ALA A 205 16.79 38.16 -14.47
C ALA A 205 18.12 37.54 -14.94
N SER A 206 19.12 37.39 -14.05
CA SER A 206 20.38 36.71 -14.36
C SER A 206 20.21 35.19 -14.40
N ILE A 207 19.28 34.63 -13.64
CA ILE A 207 19.10 33.18 -13.52
C ILE A 207 18.43 32.64 -14.78
N LYS A 208 19.24 32.00 -15.62
CA LYS A 208 18.80 31.36 -16.85
C LYS A 208 19.51 30.04 -17.01
N PHE A 209 18.79 29.02 -17.44
CA PHE A 209 19.39 27.75 -17.78
C PHE A 209 18.68 27.09 -18.96
N GLU A 210 19.37 26.20 -19.63
CA GLU A 210 18.86 25.39 -20.73
C GLU A 210 18.97 23.91 -20.35
N ILE A 211 18.08 23.09 -20.87
CA ILE A 211 18.12 21.63 -20.69
C ILE A 211 18.23 20.98 -22.05
N ASP A 212 19.41 20.44 -22.36
CA ASP A 212 19.61 19.60 -23.53
C ASP A 212 19.26 18.14 -23.20
N GLY A 213 18.79 17.39 -24.20
CA GLY A 213 18.38 15.99 -24.06
C GLY A 213 16.86 15.78 -24.03
N ALA A 214 16.08 16.85 -23.87
CA ALA A 214 14.63 16.83 -24.06
C ALA A 214 14.28 17.10 -25.54
N GLU A 215 13.35 16.32 -26.09
CA GLU A 215 12.79 16.54 -27.43
C GLU A 215 11.83 17.73 -27.45
N LYS A 216 11.12 17.95 -26.33
CA LYS A 216 10.21 19.08 -26.16
C LYS A 216 10.15 19.50 -24.69
N ILE A 217 10.19 20.81 -24.47
CA ILE A 217 10.02 21.42 -23.15
C ILE A 217 8.74 22.25 -23.17
N LYS A 218 7.87 22.06 -22.16
CA LYS A 218 6.63 22.85 -21.99
C LYS A 218 6.38 23.12 -20.51
N ILE A 219 5.64 24.18 -20.22
CA ILE A 219 5.12 24.43 -18.88
C ILE A 219 3.71 23.82 -18.81
N GLY A 220 3.47 22.98 -17.82
CA GLY A 220 2.19 22.32 -17.56
C GLY A 220 1.17 23.27 -16.93
N ALA A 221 -0.10 22.84 -16.87
CA ALA A 221 -1.19 23.64 -16.30
C ALA A 221 -0.96 23.98 -14.81
N GLU A 222 -0.25 23.12 -14.09
CA GLU A 222 0.08 23.29 -12.67
C GLU A 222 1.36 24.13 -12.43
N GLY A 223 2.03 24.56 -13.50
CA GLY A 223 3.27 25.33 -13.43
C GLY A 223 4.56 24.50 -13.43
N ASP A 224 4.43 23.17 -13.56
CA ASP A 224 5.55 22.23 -13.70
C ASP A 224 6.25 22.39 -15.06
N LEU A 225 7.56 22.16 -15.11
CA LEU A 225 8.32 22.07 -16.36
C LEU A 225 8.37 20.62 -16.82
N HIS A 226 7.70 20.32 -17.93
CA HIS A 226 7.66 18.99 -18.53
C HIS A 226 8.70 18.87 -19.64
N LEU A 227 9.55 17.87 -19.53
CA LEU A 227 10.61 17.51 -20.47
C LEU A 227 10.23 16.19 -21.14
N ALA A 228 9.71 16.27 -22.37
CA ALA A 228 9.49 15.07 -23.16
C ALA A 228 10.84 14.54 -23.66
N THR A 229 11.12 13.27 -23.40
CA THR A 229 12.33 12.58 -23.85
C THR A 229 11.95 11.30 -24.59
N LYS A 230 12.90 10.70 -25.31
CA LYS A 230 12.70 9.43 -26.01
C LYS A 230 12.26 8.28 -25.10
N GLU A 231 12.56 8.37 -23.81
CA GLU A 231 12.34 7.30 -22.82
C GLU A 231 11.18 7.61 -21.85
N GLY A 232 10.49 8.75 -22.03
CA GLY A 232 9.39 9.19 -21.17
C GLY A 232 9.43 10.68 -20.85
N GLU A 233 8.51 11.14 -20.00
CA GLU A 233 8.47 12.54 -19.55
C GLU A 233 9.21 12.68 -18.22
N VAL A 234 10.12 13.64 -18.13
CA VAL A 234 10.74 14.10 -16.88
C VAL A 234 10.08 15.40 -16.46
N GLN A 235 9.73 15.55 -15.19
CA GLN A 235 9.02 16.73 -14.68
C GLN A 235 9.85 17.41 -13.60
N LEU A 236 10.00 18.74 -13.70
CA LEU A 236 10.44 19.59 -12.59
C LEU A 236 9.21 20.31 -12.04
N ARG A 237 8.92 20.16 -10.74
CA ARG A 237 7.72 20.77 -10.16
C ARG A 237 7.83 22.28 -10.10
N LYS A 238 6.66 22.95 -10.08
CA LYS A 238 6.55 24.39 -9.83
C LYS A 238 7.45 24.78 -8.64
N PRO A 239 8.32 25.81 -8.77
CA PRO A 239 9.23 26.19 -7.72
C PRO A 239 8.48 26.74 -6.50
N GLN A 240 8.91 26.32 -5.32
CA GLN A 240 8.61 26.97 -4.05
C GLN A 240 9.63 28.10 -3.87
N ILE A 241 9.13 29.33 -3.76
CA ILE A 241 9.98 30.51 -3.62
C ILE A 241 9.66 31.12 -2.27
N TYR A 242 10.69 31.43 -1.47
CA TYR A 242 10.47 31.98 -0.14
C TYR A 242 11.57 32.93 0.32
N GLN A 243 11.22 33.77 1.28
CA GLN A 243 12.15 34.58 2.08
C GLN A 243 12.07 34.14 3.53
N LEU A 244 13.13 34.31 4.31
CA LEU A 244 13.06 34.09 5.74
C LEU A 244 12.60 35.38 6.44
N ASN A 245 11.66 35.24 7.37
CA ASN A 245 11.25 36.33 8.25
C ASN A 245 12.21 36.47 9.45
N GLU A 246 11.96 37.45 10.32
CA GLU A 246 12.84 37.73 11.47
C GLU A 246 12.97 36.55 12.45
N SER A 247 11.97 35.66 12.50
CA SER A 247 12.03 34.43 13.32
C SER A 247 12.68 33.24 12.59
N GLY A 248 13.15 33.42 11.35
CA GLY A 248 13.71 32.35 10.52
C GLY A 248 12.68 31.44 9.85
N ALA A 249 11.39 31.79 9.89
CA ALA A 249 10.33 31.04 9.21
C ALA A 249 10.22 31.43 7.73
N ARG A 250 9.80 30.48 6.88
CA ARG A 250 9.63 30.69 5.44
C ARG A 250 8.35 31.48 5.13
N GLU A 251 8.50 32.61 4.45
CA GLU A 251 7.42 33.38 3.84
C GLU A 251 7.41 33.12 2.33
N TYR A 252 6.40 32.40 1.86
CA TYR A 252 6.30 31.98 0.46
C TYR A 252 5.86 33.13 -0.46
N VAL A 253 6.50 33.20 -1.63
CA VAL A 253 6.22 34.13 -2.71
C VAL A 253 5.72 33.32 -3.90
N ASP A 254 4.62 33.73 -4.53
CA ASP A 254 4.15 33.04 -5.73
C ASP A 254 5.17 33.18 -6.85
N GLY A 255 5.40 32.10 -7.59
CA GLY A 255 6.35 32.09 -8.69
C GLY A 255 6.20 30.89 -9.59
N ARG A 256 6.77 30.95 -10.77
CA ARG A 256 6.68 29.89 -11.78
C ARG A 256 7.86 29.91 -12.72
N TYR A 257 8.07 28.80 -13.41
CA TYR A 257 8.95 28.78 -14.57
C TYR A 257 8.42 29.68 -15.68
N ILE A 258 9.34 30.23 -16.46
CA ILE A 258 9.08 30.88 -17.73
C ILE A 258 10.02 30.31 -18.79
N LEU A 259 9.52 30.17 -20.01
CA LEU A 259 10.27 29.68 -21.15
C LEU A 259 10.39 30.79 -22.20
N LYS A 260 11.62 31.14 -22.59
CA LYS A 260 11.92 32.11 -23.65
C LYS A 260 12.84 31.44 -24.69
N GLY A 261 12.24 30.93 -25.77
CA GLY A 261 12.96 30.04 -26.67
C GLY A 261 13.34 28.75 -25.96
N LYS A 262 14.65 28.45 -25.85
CA LYS A 262 15.17 27.31 -25.07
C LYS A 262 15.48 27.65 -23.61
N GLN A 263 15.57 28.93 -23.26
CA GLN A 263 15.98 29.39 -21.94
C GLN A 263 14.83 29.30 -20.95
N ILE A 264 15.10 28.63 -19.84
CA ILE A 264 14.24 28.53 -18.66
C ILE A 264 14.72 29.58 -17.66
N GLY A 265 13.77 30.29 -17.08
CA GLY A 265 14.00 31.19 -15.96
C GLY A 265 12.79 31.22 -15.04
N PHE A 266 12.74 32.22 -14.17
CA PHE A 266 11.68 32.35 -13.16
C PHE A 266 10.92 33.66 -13.33
N LYS A 267 9.59 33.59 -13.18
CA LYS A 267 8.78 34.77 -12.87
C LYS A 267 8.33 34.65 -11.43
N VAL A 268 8.69 35.65 -10.63
CA VAL A 268 8.39 35.73 -9.21
C VAL A 268 7.43 36.89 -8.95
N GLY A 269 6.50 36.71 -8.03
CA GLY A 269 5.59 37.75 -7.53
C GLY A 269 6.34 38.85 -6.77
N ALA A 270 5.60 39.76 -6.12
CA ALA A 270 6.23 40.80 -5.30
C ALA A 270 6.91 40.19 -4.07
N PHE A 271 8.14 40.62 -3.79
CA PHE A 271 8.94 40.21 -2.62
C PHE A 271 9.80 41.39 -2.13
N ASP A 272 10.33 41.30 -0.91
CA ASP A 272 11.23 42.33 -0.38
C ASP A 272 12.65 42.14 -0.93
N SER A 273 13.05 42.97 -1.88
CA SER A 273 14.37 42.89 -2.52
C SER A 273 15.54 43.17 -1.57
N ARG A 274 15.29 43.62 -0.34
CA ARG A 274 16.33 43.81 0.69
C ARG A 274 16.62 42.54 1.49
N LYS A 275 15.82 41.48 1.33
CA LYS A 275 16.05 40.17 1.94
C LYS A 275 16.55 39.18 0.89
N ALA A 276 17.24 38.15 1.34
CA ALA A 276 17.58 37.02 0.47
C ALA A 276 16.30 36.34 -0.03
N LEU A 277 16.38 35.73 -1.21
CA LEU A 277 15.29 34.98 -1.82
C LEU A 277 15.81 33.60 -2.20
N VAL A 278 15.10 32.55 -1.77
CA VAL A 278 15.43 31.17 -2.13
C VAL A 278 14.41 30.69 -3.15
N ILE A 279 14.89 30.13 -4.27
CA ILE A 279 14.09 29.46 -5.28
C ILE A 279 14.43 27.97 -5.22
N ASP A 280 13.48 27.18 -4.73
CA ASP A 280 13.56 25.73 -4.53
C ASP A 280 12.56 25.03 -5.48
N PRO A 281 13.01 24.51 -6.64
CA PRO A 281 12.22 23.63 -7.49
C PRO A 281 11.99 22.24 -6.84
N VAL A 282 10.88 22.09 -6.12
CA VAL A 282 10.65 21.00 -5.16
C VAL A 282 10.50 19.59 -5.74
N LEU A 283 11.31 18.67 -5.23
CA LEU A 283 10.89 17.31 -4.85
C LEU A 283 11.06 17.21 -3.33
N SER A 284 9.97 17.19 -2.53
CA SER A 284 10.09 17.38 -1.07
C SER A 284 10.77 16.21 -0.35
N TYR A 285 10.43 14.97 -0.72
CA TYR A 285 11.31 13.80 -0.63
C TYR A 285 10.64 12.58 -1.33
N SER A 286 11.41 11.54 -1.61
CA SER A 286 10.98 10.20 -2.09
C SER A 286 11.95 9.12 -1.59
N THR A 287 11.72 8.59 -0.39
CA THR A 287 12.60 7.60 0.26
C THR A 287 12.15 6.15 0.01
N LEU A 288 13.06 5.19 0.18
CA LEU A 288 12.73 3.76 0.19
C LEU A 288 12.60 3.30 1.65
N LEU A 289 11.45 2.71 1.99
CA LEU A 289 11.20 2.10 3.30
C LEU A 289 10.99 0.60 3.11
N GLY A 290 11.97 -0.21 3.51
CA GLY A 290 11.93 -1.67 3.36
C GLY A 290 13.31 -2.33 3.39
N SER A 291 13.35 -3.63 3.16
CA SER A 291 14.55 -4.49 3.19
C SER A 291 14.97 -5.00 1.81
N GLY A 292 14.28 -4.56 0.75
CA GLY A 292 14.45 -5.06 -0.61
C GLY A 292 13.76 -6.40 -0.86
N SER A 293 12.81 -6.80 -0.01
CA SER A 293 11.93 -7.94 -0.22
C SER A 293 10.62 -7.47 -0.90
N SER A 294 9.52 -8.21 -0.77
CA SER A 294 8.20 -7.76 -1.24
C SER A 294 7.51 -6.98 -0.13
N GLU A 295 7.79 -5.68 -0.03
CA GLU A 295 7.07 -4.76 0.86
C GLU A 295 5.98 -3.97 0.11
N GLN A 296 4.88 -3.66 0.80
CA GLN A 296 3.83 -2.78 0.29
C GLN A 296 3.48 -1.76 1.38
N GLY A 297 3.60 -0.47 1.07
CA GLY A 297 3.09 0.62 1.91
C GLY A 297 1.63 0.90 1.56
N ASN A 298 0.71 0.55 2.45
CA ASN A 298 -0.72 0.60 2.16
C ASN A 298 -1.41 1.86 2.66
N SER A 299 -0.82 2.55 3.63
CA SER A 299 -1.37 3.79 4.18
C SER A 299 -0.30 4.66 4.82
N ILE A 300 -0.53 5.98 4.79
CA ILE A 300 0.35 7.01 5.33
C ILE A 300 -0.48 8.10 6.03
N ALA A 301 0.02 8.62 7.15
CA ALA A 301 -0.53 9.77 7.88
C ALA A 301 0.61 10.70 8.33
N VAL A 302 0.31 11.96 8.65
CA VAL A 302 1.33 12.96 9.03
C VAL A 302 0.90 13.64 10.33
N ASP A 303 1.82 13.80 11.28
CA ASP A 303 1.55 14.53 12.54
C ASP A 303 1.76 16.06 12.39
N SER A 304 1.39 16.82 13.41
CA SER A 304 1.54 18.29 13.42
C SER A 304 3.00 18.77 13.40
N GLN A 305 3.96 17.87 13.59
CA GLN A 305 5.40 18.16 13.50
C GLN A 305 5.97 17.79 12.11
N GLY A 306 5.12 17.29 11.20
CA GLY A 306 5.48 16.93 9.84
C GLY A 306 6.03 15.51 9.69
N ASN A 307 6.02 14.69 10.74
CA ASN A 307 6.54 13.33 10.67
C ASN A 307 5.54 12.41 9.96
N ALA A 308 6.04 11.58 9.03
CA ALA A 308 5.21 10.65 8.28
C ALA A 308 5.14 9.27 8.97
N TYR A 309 3.93 8.75 9.14
CA TYR A 309 3.66 7.42 9.71
C TYR A 309 3.18 6.53 8.59
N ILE A 310 3.82 5.38 8.39
CA ILE A 310 3.55 4.46 7.29
C ILE A 310 3.25 3.08 7.86
N THR A 311 2.23 2.42 7.32
CA THR A 311 1.94 1.01 7.61
C THR A 311 1.69 0.23 6.33
N GLY A 312 1.84 -1.09 6.42
CA GLY A 312 1.75 -1.97 5.27
C GLY A 312 2.07 -3.41 5.61
N LEU A 313 2.55 -4.16 4.63
CA LEU A 313 3.04 -5.53 4.82
C LEU A 313 4.49 -5.67 4.34
N THR A 314 5.22 -6.59 4.97
CA THR A 314 6.58 -6.99 4.59
C THR A 314 6.69 -8.52 4.59
N ASN A 315 7.38 -9.05 3.58
CA ASN A 315 7.68 -10.47 3.47
C ASN A 315 9.10 -10.75 3.99
N GLY A 316 9.26 -11.69 4.92
CA GLY A 316 10.57 -12.07 5.45
C GLY A 316 11.07 -11.23 6.64
N SER A 317 12.19 -11.68 7.21
CA SER A 317 12.64 -11.38 8.58
C SER A 317 13.55 -10.17 8.76
N ILE A 318 13.66 -9.26 7.77
CA ILE A 318 14.71 -8.22 7.78
C ILE A 318 14.18 -6.80 7.48
N PHE A 319 12.95 -6.46 7.87
CA PHE A 319 12.46 -5.08 7.79
C PHE A 319 13.17 -4.20 8.83
N PRO A 320 13.56 -2.94 8.50
CA PRO A 320 14.27 -2.09 9.44
C PRO A 320 13.41 -1.79 10.68
N THR A 321 13.92 -2.14 11.85
CA THR A 321 13.34 -1.79 13.16
C THR A 321 14.27 -0.85 13.91
N THR A 322 13.73 -0.06 14.83
CA THR A 322 14.52 0.83 15.69
C THR A 322 14.82 0.18 17.04
N PRO A 323 15.91 0.60 17.74
CA PRO A 323 16.14 0.19 19.11
C PRO A 323 14.90 0.45 20.00
N GLY A 324 14.49 -0.55 20.79
CA GLY A 324 13.30 -0.46 21.63
C GLY A 324 11.97 -0.68 20.90
N ALA A 325 11.98 -1.14 19.64
CA ALA A 325 10.77 -1.52 18.92
C ALA A 325 9.92 -2.53 19.71
N PHE A 326 8.60 -2.37 19.63
CA PHE A 326 7.62 -3.26 20.26
C PHE A 326 7.83 -4.72 19.82
N GLN A 327 8.13 -4.94 18.54
CA GLN A 327 8.50 -6.22 17.99
C GLN A 327 9.65 -6.01 17.00
N THR A 328 10.77 -6.71 17.24
CA THR A 328 12.03 -6.58 16.48
C THR A 328 12.17 -7.60 15.35
N THR A 329 11.36 -8.67 15.37
CA THR A 329 11.38 -9.74 14.36
C THR A 329 9.99 -10.02 13.83
N GLY A 330 9.85 -10.08 12.51
CA GLY A 330 8.62 -10.45 11.83
C GLY A 330 8.50 -11.96 11.59
N SER A 331 7.28 -12.41 11.29
CA SER A 331 6.95 -13.72 10.73
C SER A 331 6.94 -13.70 9.19
N ALA A 332 6.44 -14.76 8.53
CA ALA A 332 6.47 -14.93 7.08
C ALA A 332 5.90 -13.71 6.30
N VAL A 333 4.75 -13.18 6.73
CA VAL A 333 4.16 -11.93 6.21
C VAL A 333 3.66 -11.09 7.39
N SER A 334 4.31 -9.97 7.64
CA SER A 334 4.11 -9.16 8.86
C SER A 334 3.67 -7.74 8.54
N VAL A 335 2.89 -7.13 9.43
CA VAL A 335 2.64 -5.68 9.39
C VAL A 335 3.88 -4.96 9.91
N PHE A 336 4.23 -3.84 9.28
CA PHE A 336 5.16 -2.88 9.84
C PHE A 336 4.44 -1.58 10.18
N VAL A 337 4.96 -0.85 11.17
CA VAL A 337 4.57 0.51 11.49
C VAL A 337 5.84 1.32 11.67
N SER A 338 6.02 2.34 10.84
CA SER A 338 7.21 3.16 10.80
C SER A 338 6.85 4.63 10.89
N LYS A 339 7.62 5.40 11.65
CA LYS A 339 7.56 6.87 11.69
C LYS A 339 8.86 7.43 11.12
N LEU A 340 8.75 8.26 10.10
CA LEU A 340 9.82 9.01 9.47
C LEU A 340 9.83 10.45 9.99
N ASP A 341 11.01 11.04 10.09
CA ASP A 341 11.15 12.48 10.31
C ASP A 341 10.59 13.30 9.13
N PRO A 342 10.37 14.63 9.28
CA PRO A 342 9.67 15.43 8.27
C PRO A 342 10.42 15.58 6.95
N ILE A 343 11.71 15.24 6.95
CA ILE A 343 12.59 15.28 5.78
C ILE A 343 12.83 13.87 5.19
N GLY A 344 12.13 12.85 5.68
CA GLY A 344 12.19 11.47 5.19
C GLY A 344 13.56 10.78 5.35
N SER A 345 14.44 11.34 6.20
CA SER A 345 15.85 11.00 6.30
C SER A 345 16.17 10.00 7.42
N ASN A 346 15.31 9.90 8.44
CA ASN A 346 15.48 8.97 9.57
C ASN A 346 14.18 8.28 9.95
N LEU A 347 14.29 7.02 10.40
CA LEU A 347 13.24 6.33 11.13
C LEU A 347 13.28 6.78 12.60
N ILE A 348 12.30 7.57 13.01
CA ILE A 348 12.09 7.94 14.42
C ILE A 348 11.72 6.70 15.22
N TYR A 349 10.83 5.87 14.68
CA TYR A 349 10.63 4.51 15.16
C TYR A 349 10.19 3.58 14.04
N SER A 350 10.43 2.28 14.21
CA SER A 350 9.92 1.25 13.31
C SER A 350 9.78 -0.08 14.05
N THR A 351 8.61 -0.71 13.92
CA THR A 351 8.27 -1.97 14.59
C THR A 351 7.45 -2.88 13.70
N TYR A 352 7.52 -4.18 13.97
CA TYR A 352 6.49 -5.10 13.50
C TYR A 352 5.23 -5.00 14.36
N LEU A 353 4.09 -5.38 13.77
CA LEU A 353 2.81 -5.54 14.45
C LEU A 353 2.10 -6.78 13.90
N SER A 354 2.56 -7.98 14.27
CA SER A 354 1.98 -9.24 13.80
C SER A 354 2.06 -10.32 14.87
N GLY A 355 1.47 -11.50 14.61
CA GLY A 355 1.78 -12.68 15.42
C GLY A 355 3.25 -13.10 15.28
N THR A 356 3.72 -13.90 16.24
CA THR A 356 5.10 -14.38 16.35
C THR A 356 5.30 -15.78 15.77
N THR A 357 4.22 -16.54 15.52
CA THR A 357 4.26 -17.90 14.97
C THR A 357 4.07 -17.93 13.44
N GLY A 358 4.99 -18.63 12.76
CA GLY A 358 5.34 -18.44 11.35
C GLY A 358 4.43 -19.04 10.27
N SER A 359 3.11 -18.92 10.38
CA SER A 359 2.19 -19.30 9.27
C SER A 359 1.04 -18.35 9.00
N GLY A 360 0.80 -17.37 9.87
CA GLY A 360 -0.22 -16.35 9.63
C GLY A 360 0.27 -15.25 8.68
N THR A 361 -0.67 -14.71 7.90
CA THR A 361 -0.46 -13.55 7.02
C THR A 361 -1.07 -12.34 7.71
N SER A 362 -0.27 -11.27 7.88
CA SER A 362 -0.75 -10.01 8.44
C SER A 362 -0.57 -8.87 7.46
N ASN A 363 -1.53 -7.94 7.43
CA ASN A 363 -1.52 -6.80 6.54
C ASN A 363 -2.08 -5.55 7.23
N GLY A 364 -1.26 -4.49 7.34
CA GLY A 364 -1.71 -3.17 7.76
C GLY A 364 -2.37 -2.44 6.59
N THR A 365 -3.59 -1.95 6.78
CA THR A 365 -4.40 -1.32 5.71
C THR A 365 -4.61 0.18 5.90
N GLY A 366 -4.42 0.69 7.12
CA GLY A 366 -4.71 2.08 7.44
C GLY A 366 -3.92 2.57 8.63
N VAL A 367 -3.46 3.81 8.61
CA VAL A 367 -2.87 4.51 9.76
C VAL A 367 -3.47 5.91 9.89
N ALA A 368 -3.76 6.34 11.11
CA ALA A 368 -4.15 7.71 11.46
C ALA A 368 -3.37 8.18 12.68
N VAL A 369 -3.18 9.49 12.82
CA VAL A 369 -2.39 10.08 13.92
C VAL A 369 -3.17 11.24 14.54
N ASP A 370 -3.21 11.30 15.87
CA ASP A 370 -3.84 12.40 16.58
C ASP A 370 -2.90 13.60 16.80
N SER A 371 -3.45 14.70 17.35
CA SER A 371 -2.68 15.92 17.68
C SER A 371 -1.56 15.72 18.73
N SER A 372 -1.59 14.61 19.48
CA SER A 372 -0.54 14.25 20.45
C SER A 372 0.54 13.35 19.85
N GLY A 373 0.40 12.94 18.58
CA GLY A 373 1.32 12.06 17.88
C GLY A 373 1.07 10.57 18.11
N ASN A 374 -0.07 10.19 18.68
CA ASN A 374 -0.44 8.78 18.86
C ASN A 374 -0.89 8.18 17.52
N ALA A 375 -0.31 7.05 17.13
CA ALA A 375 -0.65 6.35 15.90
C ALA A 375 -1.70 5.26 16.13
N TYR A 376 -2.74 5.27 15.31
CA TYR A 376 -3.81 4.27 15.26
C TYR A 376 -3.67 3.49 13.97
N VAL A 377 -3.47 2.17 14.07
CA VAL A 377 -3.22 1.30 12.93
C VAL A 377 -4.38 0.31 12.78
N THR A 378 -4.83 0.12 11.54
CA THR A 378 -5.86 -0.86 11.16
C THR A 378 -5.28 -1.88 10.20
N GLY A 379 -5.86 -3.07 10.17
CA GLY A 379 -5.37 -4.16 9.34
C GLY A 379 -6.09 -5.47 9.63
N TYR A 380 -5.58 -6.54 9.04
CA TYR A 380 -6.04 -7.90 9.31
C TYR A 380 -4.86 -8.84 9.52
N THR A 381 -5.08 -9.90 10.29
CA THR A 381 -4.10 -10.97 10.50
C THR A 381 -4.79 -12.32 10.56
N SER A 382 -4.13 -13.36 10.04
CA SER A 382 -4.51 -14.76 10.28
C SER A 382 -3.63 -15.44 11.32
N SER A 383 -2.68 -14.73 11.95
CA SER A 383 -1.85 -15.27 13.02
C SER A 383 -2.67 -15.47 14.30
N ALA A 384 -2.67 -16.70 14.82
CA ALA A 384 -3.46 -17.08 15.99
C ALA A 384 -2.95 -16.47 17.31
N ASP A 385 -1.70 -16.01 17.33
CA ASP A 385 -1.01 -15.46 18.48
C ASP A 385 -0.85 -13.93 18.42
N PHE A 386 -1.61 -13.25 17.56
CA PHE A 386 -1.64 -11.79 17.54
C PHE A 386 -2.15 -11.25 18.89
N PRO A 387 -1.45 -10.27 19.51
CA PRO A 387 -1.90 -9.70 20.77
C PRO A 387 -3.28 -9.03 20.61
N THR A 388 -4.26 -9.48 21.38
CA THR A 388 -5.61 -8.88 21.36
C THR A 388 -5.95 -8.25 22.72
N MET A 389 -6.67 -7.14 22.68
CA MET A 389 -7.28 -6.50 23.84
C MET A 389 -8.75 -6.26 23.52
N ASN A 390 -9.66 -6.92 24.25
CA ASN A 390 -11.11 -6.85 24.04
C ASN A 390 -11.57 -7.14 22.60
N SER A 391 -10.98 -8.16 21.95
CA SER A 391 -11.33 -8.49 20.56
C SER A 391 -12.77 -8.99 20.43
N LEU A 392 -13.49 -8.46 19.43
CA LEU A 392 -14.81 -8.97 19.02
C LEU A 392 -14.71 -10.40 18.43
N ARG A 393 -13.49 -10.83 18.07
CA ARG A 393 -13.14 -12.17 17.56
C ARG A 393 -11.97 -12.78 18.35
N GLY A 394 -12.18 -13.04 19.63
CA GLY A 394 -11.40 -14.07 20.33
C GLY A 394 -11.86 -15.45 19.86
N GLY A 395 -11.05 -16.15 19.06
CA GLY A 395 -11.39 -17.48 18.53
C GLY A 395 -12.14 -17.45 17.20
N ARG A 396 -12.44 -18.64 16.65
CA ARG A 396 -12.99 -18.90 15.29
C ARG A 396 -14.41 -18.35 15.03
N ASN A 397 -14.83 -17.30 15.73
CA ASN A 397 -16.13 -16.65 15.57
C ASN A 397 -16.22 -16.07 14.15
N ASN A 398 -17.17 -16.57 13.37
CA ASN A 398 -17.30 -16.29 11.94
C ASN A 398 -18.58 -15.55 11.56
N LEU A 399 -19.55 -15.47 12.49
CA LEU A 399 -20.78 -14.70 12.37
C LEU A 399 -20.92 -13.80 13.60
N LEU A 400 -21.10 -12.50 13.37
CA LEU A 400 -21.27 -11.48 14.40
C LEU A 400 -22.61 -10.77 14.18
N ILE A 401 -23.26 -10.36 15.26
CA ILE A 401 -24.53 -9.62 15.23
C ILE A 401 -24.42 -8.40 16.15
N THR A 402 -25.06 -7.31 15.73
CA THR A 402 -25.28 -6.10 16.52
C THR A 402 -26.78 -5.95 16.78
N SER A 403 -27.14 -5.49 17.98
CA SER A 403 -28.51 -5.13 18.35
C SER A 403 -28.70 -3.63 18.58
N ASP A 404 -27.64 -2.83 18.44
CA ASP A 404 -27.60 -1.41 18.78
C ASP A 404 -27.14 -0.53 17.60
N GLY A 405 -27.36 -1.00 16.37
CA GLY A 405 -27.03 -0.25 15.16
C GLY A 405 -25.53 -0.17 14.88
N GLY A 406 -24.74 -1.11 15.40
CA GLY A 406 -23.32 -1.26 15.12
C GLY A 406 -22.39 -0.73 16.21
N GLY A 407 -22.92 -0.25 17.34
CA GLY A 407 -22.12 0.18 18.49
C GLY A 407 -21.39 -0.98 19.17
N ASN A 408 -22.04 -2.15 19.23
CA ASN A 408 -21.48 -3.38 19.76
C ASN A 408 -21.75 -4.57 18.82
N TRP A 409 -20.75 -5.44 18.70
CA TRP A 409 -20.83 -6.67 17.90
C TRP A 409 -20.46 -7.88 18.75
N GLY A 410 -21.33 -8.89 18.79
CA GLY A 410 -21.09 -10.13 19.53
C GLY A 410 -21.10 -11.35 18.62
N PRO A 411 -20.35 -12.42 18.95
CA PRO A 411 -20.47 -13.70 18.25
C PRO A 411 -21.88 -14.27 18.38
N SER A 412 -22.43 -14.75 17.27
CA SER A 412 -23.77 -15.32 17.19
C SER A 412 -23.76 -16.52 16.24
N ASN A 413 -23.09 -17.59 16.67
CA ASN A 413 -22.76 -18.72 15.78
C ASN A 413 -22.88 -20.09 16.46
N ILE A 414 -23.62 -20.19 17.56
CA ILE A 414 -23.88 -21.46 18.27
C ILE A 414 -24.51 -22.45 17.28
N GLY A 415 -23.94 -23.66 17.17
CA GLY A 415 -24.43 -24.70 16.26
C GLY A 415 -23.83 -24.69 14.84
N THR A 416 -23.17 -23.60 14.40
CA THR A 416 -22.54 -23.54 13.06
C THR A 416 -21.18 -24.23 12.97
N ALA A 417 -20.61 -24.65 14.11
CA ALA A 417 -19.27 -25.24 14.22
C ALA A 417 -18.15 -24.39 13.57
N ASN A 418 -18.30 -23.06 13.55
CA ASN A 418 -17.34 -22.12 12.95
C ASN A 418 -17.10 -22.35 11.44
N ARG A 419 -18.09 -22.88 10.72
CA ARG A 419 -18.03 -23.10 9.26
C ARG A 419 -18.28 -21.83 8.47
N VAL A 420 -17.46 -21.55 7.46
CA VAL A 420 -17.53 -20.32 6.64
C VAL A 420 -18.96 -20.02 6.16
N VAL A 421 -19.46 -18.82 6.45
CA VAL A 421 -20.74 -18.32 5.95
C VAL A 421 -20.48 -17.61 4.62
N LEU A 422 -21.16 -18.02 3.56
CA LEU A 422 -21.04 -17.46 2.21
C LEU A 422 -22.22 -16.54 1.84
N ALA A 423 -23.41 -16.88 2.33
CA ALA A 423 -24.64 -16.13 2.05
C ALA A 423 -25.55 -16.09 3.28
N LEU A 424 -26.30 -15.01 3.42
CA LEU A 424 -27.34 -14.84 4.42
C LEU A 424 -28.64 -14.39 3.75
N ALA A 425 -29.75 -14.97 4.16
CA ALA A 425 -31.09 -14.50 3.80
C ALA A 425 -31.94 -14.36 5.07
N ILE A 426 -32.58 -13.21 5.24
CA ILE A 426 -33.44 -12.91 6.38
C ILE A 426 -34.89 -12.89 5.88
N ASP A 427 -35.78 -13.59 6.58
CA ASP A 427 -37.20 -13.51 6.29
C ASP A 427 -37.72 -12.12 6.68
N LYS A 428 -38.14 -11.32 5.70
CA LYS A 428 -38.67 -9.97 5.94
C LYS A 428 -39.93 -9.95 6.80
N ASN A 429 -40.71 -11.04 6.79
CA ASN A 429 -41.96 -11.16 7.54
C ASN A 429 -41.70 -11.70 8.96
N SER A 430 -40.58 -12.41 9.16
CA SER A 430 -40.13 -12.92 10.46
C SER A 430 -38.61 -12.73 10.61
N PRO A 431 -38.11 -11.53 10.94
CA PRO A 431 -36.68 -11.21 10.91
C PRO A 431 -35.79 -12.03 11.87
N SER A 432 -36.38 -12.72 12.86
CA SER A 432 -35.66 -13.68 13.69
C SER A 432 -35.31 -14.98 12.95
N THR A 433 -35.96 -15.23 11.81
CA THR A 433 -35.68 -16.35 10.93
C THR A 433 -34.63 -15.97 9.90
N ILE A 434 -33.47 -16.62 9.98
CA ILE A 434 -32.31 -16.36 9.14
C ILE A 434 -31.80 -17.67 8.57
N TYR A 435 -31.49 -17.67 7.29
CA TYR A 435 -30.85 -18.77 6.59
C TYR A 435 -29.42 -18.41 6.23
N ALA A 436 -28.49 -19.33 6.46
CA ALA A 436 -27.08 -19.18 6.16
C ALA A 436 -26.62 -20.27 5.19
N GLY A 437 -26.17 -19.85 4.01
CA GLY A 437 -25.45 -20.71 3.07
C GLY A 437 -23.98 -20.82 3.50
N MET A 438 -23.47 -22.03 3.62
CA MET A 438 -22.14 -22.31 4.14
C MET A 438 -21.16 -22.77 3.05
N GLY A 439 -19.87 -22.55 3.28
CA GLY A 439 -18.78 -23.01 2.41
C GLY A 439 -18.46 -24.49 2.56
N THR A 440 -17.79 -25.06 1.55
CA THR A 440 -17.26 -26.43 1.41
C THR A 440 -17.84 -27.48 2.37
N ASN A 441 -18.74 -28.34 1.86
CA ASN A 441 -19.30 -29.51 2.55
C ASN A 441 -20.04 -29.18 3.86
N ALA A 442 -20.70 -28.03 3.92
CA ALA A 442 -21.43 -27.56 5.08
C ALA A 442 -22.93 -27.33 4.85
N GLY A 443 -23.34 -27.04 3.62
CA GLY A 443 -24.74 -26.87 3.21
C GLY A 443 -25.39 -25.60 3.74
N ILE A 444 -26.61 -25.71 4.28
CA ILE A 444 -27.47 -24.61 4.71
C ILE A 444 -27.76 -24.77 6.20
N PHE A 445 -27.80 -23.67 6.94
CA PHE A 445 -28.24 -23.62 8.32
C PHE A 445 -29.37 -22.61 8.47
N LYS A 446 -30.20 -22.80 9.50
CA LYS A 446 -31.29 -21.91 9.86
C LYS A 446 -31.18 -21.51 11.33
N SER A 447 -31.48 -20.25 11.60
CA SER A 447 -31.78 -19.71 12.93
C SER A 447 -33.23 -19.24 12.95
N THR A 448 -33.87 -19.31 14.13
CA THR A 448 -35.21 -18.76 14.39
C THR A 448 -35.22 -17.75 15.53
N ASP A 449 -34.06 -17.48 16.12
CA ASP A 449 -33.82 -16.65 17.29
C ASP A 449 -32.91 -15.45 16.97
N GLY A 450 -32.94 -14.99 15.72
CA GLY A 450 -32.18 -13.81 15.28
C GLY A 450 -30.68 -14.07 15.18
N GLY A 451 -30.27 -15.32 14.98
CA GLY A 451 -28.89 -15.75 14.77
C GLY A 451 -28.17 -16.25 16.02
N ALA A 452 -28.83 -16.28 17.18
CA ALA A 452 -28.21 -16.77 18.42
C ALA A 452 -27.83 -18.26 18.34
N SER A 453 -28.70 -19.09 17.77
CA SER A 453 -28.45 -20.51 17.54
C SER A 453 -28.85 -20.97 16.14
N TRP A 454 -28.14 -21.99 15.64
CA TRP A 454 -28.25 -22.46 14.27
C TRP A 454 -28.40 -23.98 14.20
N SER A 455 -29.36 -24.44 13.40
CA SER A 455 -29.58 -25.84 13.07
C SER A 455 -29.26 -26.10 11.61
N ALA A 456 -28.59 -27.22 11.31
CA ALA A 456 -28.32 -27.65 9.95
C ALA A 456 -29.61 -28.06 9.21
N LEU A 457 -29.73 -27.65 7.95
CA LEU A 457 -30.81 -28.00 7.01
C LEU A 457 -30.26 -28.82 5.83
N ASN A 458 -29.41 -29.79 6.15
CA ASN A 458 -28.57 -30.53 5.20
C ASN A 458 -29.07 -31.95 4.93
N VAL A 459 -30.35 -32.22 5.18
CA VAL A 459 -30.90 -33.56 5.01
C VAL A 459 -30.80 -33.93 3.53
N GLY A 460 -29.92 -34.88 3.20
CA GLY A 460 -29.71 -35.37 1.83
C GLY A 460 -28.60 -34.70 1.02
N PHE A 461 -27.85 -33.72 1.55
CA PHE A 461 -26.68 -33.17 0.85
C PHE A 461 -25.65 -32.50 1.78
N THR A 462 -24.38 -32.53 1.36
CA THR A 462 -23.30 -31.70 1.91
C THR A 462 -22.66 -30.93 0.76
N ALA A 463 -23.07 -29.68 0.58
CA ALA A 463 -22.70 -28.84 -0.55
C ALA A 463 -22.15 -27.49 -0.07
N SER A 464 -21.47 -26.76 -0.95
CA SER A 464 -21.30 -25.31 -0.75
C SER A 464 -22.57 -24.60 -1.17
N CYS A 465 -23.01 -23.61 -0.41
CA CYS A 465 -24.19 -22.79 -0.75
C CYS A 465 -23.78 -21.32 -0.91
N PRO A 466 -23.38 -20.90 -2.13
CA PRO A 466 -22.95 -19.52 -2.38
C PRO A 466 -24.09 -18.50 -2.49
N ALA A 467 -25.33 -18.94 -2.72
CA ALA A 467 -26.48 -18.05 -2.82
C ALA A 467 -27.75 -18.76 -2.27
N ILE A 468 -28.53 -18.02 -1.49
CA ILE A 468 -29.83 -18.45 -0.99
C ILE A 468 -30.77 -17.24 -0.98
N VAL A 469 -32.01 -17.44 -1.42
CA VAL A 469 -33.05 -16.42 -1.49
C VAL A 469 -34.37 -16.98 -0.96
N ILE A 470 -35.14 -16.12 -0.29
CA ILE A 470 -36.46 -16.44 0.27
C ILE A 470 -37.52 -15.81 -0.63
N ASP A 471 -38.56 -16.56 -0.96
CA ASP A 471 -39.71 -16.02 -1.67
C ASP A 471 -40.40 -14.94 -0.80
N PRO A 472 -40.49 -13.68 -1.26
CA PRO A 472 -41.00 -12.57 -0.47
C PRO A 472 -42.50 -12.65 -0.20
N THR A 473 -43.23 -13.50 -0.92
CA THR A 473 -44.69 -13.70 -0.78
C THR A 473 -45.01 -14.98 -0.01
N SER A 474 -44.11 -15.95 -0.04
CA SER A 474 -44.28 -17.28 0.56
C SER A 474 -43.02 -17.71 1.30
N PRO A 475 -42.77 -17.27 2.55
CA PRO A 475 -41.50 -17.50 3.25
C PRO A 475 -41.08 -18.96 3.44
N GLY A 476 -42.02 -19.91 3.33
CA GLY A 476 -41.71 -21.34 3.29
C GLY A 476 -41.04 -21.81 2.00
N THR A 477 -41.05 -20.99 0.94
CA THR A 477 -40.40 -21.26 -0.34
C THR A 477 -39.03 -20.61 -0.40
N LEU A 478 -38.01 -21.43 -0.64
CA LEU A 478 -36.61 -21.01 -0.71
C LEU A 478 -35.97 -21.52 -2.00
N TYR A 479 -35.03 -20.75 -2.54
CA TYR A 479 -34.15 -21.21 -3.60
C TYR A 479 -32.69 -21.07 -3.16
N ALA A 480 -31.92 -22.12 -3.36
CA ALA A 480 -30.51 -22.17 -3.01
C ALA A 480 -29.68 -22.66 -4.19
N ALA A 481 -28.56 -22.00 -4.44
CA ALA A 481 -27.50 -22.53 -5.27
C ALA A 481 -26.70 -23.52 -4.43
N LEU A 482 -26.53 -24.75 -4.91
CA LEU A 482 -25.73 -25.78 -4.24
C LEU A 482 -24.63 -26.25 -5.18
N THR A 483 -23.39 -26.27 -4.69
CA THR A 483 -22.20 -26.77 -5.39
C THR A 483 -21.70 -28.01 -4.64
N ALA A 484 -21.82 -29.20 -5.23
CA ALA A 484 -21.43 -30.45 -4.58
C ALA A 484 -20.64 -31.36 -5.53
N GLN A 485 -19.65 -32.07 -4.99
CA GLN A 485 -18.89 -33.05 -5.79
C GLN A 485 -19.73 -34.29 -6.13
N ASN A 486 -20.72 -34.65 -5.30
CA ASN A 486 -21.42 -35.95 -5.40
C ASN A 486 -22.95 -35.89 -5.53
N THR A 487 -23.61 -34.76 -5.24
CA THR A 487 -25.10 -34.64 -5.29
C THR A 487 -25.61 -33.80 -6.46
N GLY A 488 -24.72 -33.30 -7.32
CA GLY A 488 -25.06 -32.45 -8.46
C GLY A 488 -25.11 -30.95 -8.12
N THR A 489 -24.54 -30.13 -9.00
CA THR A 489 -24.53 -28.67 -8.85
C THR A 489 -25.71 -28.03 -9.58
N GLY A 490 -26.34 -27.03 -8.96
CA GLY A 490 -27.37 -26.22 -9.61
C GLY A 490 -28.22 -25.44 -8.62
N VAL A 491 -29.46 -25.15 -9.01
CA VAL A 491 -30.47 -24.50 -8.16
C VAL A 491 -31.40 -25.56 -7.58
N TYR A 492 -31.64 -25.46 -6.27
CA TYR A 492 -32.54 -26.30 -5.51
C TYR A 492 -33.64 -25.45 -4.89
N LYS A 493 -34.85 -26.02 -4.82
CA LYS A 493 -36.03 -25.39 -4.25
C LYS A 493 -36.47 -26.16 -3.01
N SER A 494 -36.83 -25.43 -1.96
CA SER A 494 -37.60 -25.93 -0.83
C SER A 494 -38.96 -25.24 -0.81
N VAL A 495 -39.99 -25.94 -0.34
CA VAL A 495 -41.35 -25.40 -0.11
C VAL A 495 -41.79 -25.58 1.34
N ASP A 496 -40.89 -26.07 2.20
CA ASP A 496 -41.13 -26.44 3.59
C ASP A 496 -40.10 -25.77 4.52
N SER A 497 -39.72 -24.53 4.20
CA SER A 497 -38.79 -23.71 5.00
C SER A 497 -37.38 -24.33 5.13
N GLY A 498 -36.96 -25.12 4.14
CA GLY A 498 -35.64 -25.70 4.00
C GLY A 498 -35.48 -27.10 4.62
N THR A 499 -36.58 -27.74 5.05
CA THR A 499 -36.55 -29.12 5.57
C THR A 499 -36.23 -30.13 4.47
N THR A 500 -36.80 -29.95 3.27
CA THR A 500 -36.51 -30.76 2.09
C THR A 500 -36.17 -29.89 0.89
N TRP A 501 -35.38 -30.45 -0.03
CA TRP A 501 -34.86 -29.74 -1.20
C TRP A 501 -34.99 -30.60 -2.46
N THR A 502 -35.48 -30.00 -3.54
CA THR A 502 -35.61 -30.63 -4.86
C THR A 502 -34.81 -29.85 -5.89
N SER A 503 -34.06 -30.54 -6.75
CA SER A 503 -33.32 -29.87 -7.84
C SER A 503 -34.28 -29.28 -8.86
N VAL A 504 -34.07 -28.01 -9.21
CA VAL A 504 -34.85 -27.23 -10.19
C VAL A 504 -33.88 -26.59 -11.20
N SER A 505 -32.99 -27.40 -11.76
CA SER A 505 -31.85 -26.93 -12.58
C SER A 505 -32.00 -27.14 -14.09
N SER A 506 -33.17 -27.59 -14.54
CA SER A 506 -33.40 -27.90 -15.96
C SER A 506 -33.21 -26.68 -16.86
N GLY A 507 -32.33 -26.77 -17.87
CA GLY A 507 -32.02 -25.66 -18.79
C GLY A 507 -30.92 -24.70 -18.32
N LEU A 508 -30.39 -24.85 -17.10
CA LEU A 508 -29.17 -24.16 -16.70
C LEU A 508 -27.96 -24.83 -17.34
N SER A 509 -27.07 -24.02 -17.96
CA SER A 509 -25.73 -24.49 -18.33
C SER A 509 -24.68 -23.81 -17.46
N GLY A 510 -23.65 -24.56 -17.08
CA GLY A 510 -22.58 -24.11 -16.19
C GLY A 510 -22.75 -24.65 -14.78
N ASN A 511 -21.76 -25.43 -14.34
CA ASN A 511 -21.83 -26.23 -13.12
C ASN A 511 -21.61 -25.39 -11.85
N THR A 512 -21.87 -24.08 -11.83
CA THR A 512 -21.82 -23.27 -10.62
C THR A 512 -22.71 -22.04 -10.79
N VAL A 513 -23.70 -21.91 -9.91
CA VAL A 513 -24.53 -20.71 -9.74
C VAL A 513 -24.00 -19.96 -8.53
N THR A 514 -23.74 -18.66 -8.68
CA THR A 514 -23.13 -17.81 -7.63
C THR A 514 -24.02 -16.66 -7.19
N ALA A 515 -25.09 -16.36 -7.93
CA ALA A 515 -26.06 -15.33 -7.59
C ALA A 515 -27.48 -15.77 -7.95
N LEU A 516 -28.44 -15.42 -7.10
CA LEU A 516 -29.88 -15.68 -7.30
C LEU A 516 -30.67 -14.42 -6.95
N ALA A 517 -31.77 -14.19 -7.67
CA ALA A 517 -32.75 -13.15 -7.36
C ALA A 517 -34.16 -13.61 -7.71
N ILE A 518 -35.15 -13.22 -6.91
CA ILE A 518 -36.58 -13.49 -7.12
C ILE A 518 -37.27 -12.18 -7.39
N ASP A 519 -38.09 -12.13 -8.44
CA ASP A 519 -38.95 -10.99 -8.73
C ASP A 519 -39.96 -10.79 -7.59
N PRO A 520 -39.96 -9.62 -6.92
CA PRO A 520 -40.82 -9.38 -5.76
C PRO A 520 -42.31 -9.21 -6.10
N GLN A 521 -42.65 -8.94 -7.37
CA GLN A 521 -44.04 -8.84 -7.83
C GLN A 521 -44.54 -10.16 -8.43
N ASN A 522 -43.64 -10.97 -8.99
CA ASN A 522 -43.96 -12.29 -9.54
C ASN A 522 -42.94 -13.35 -9.11
N HIS A 523 -43.22 -14.02 -8.01
CA HIS A 523 -42.35 -15.04 -7.42
C HIS A 523 -42.02 -16.26 -8.30
N LEU A 524 -42.69 -16.45 -9.44
CA LEU A 524 -42.33 -17.46 -10.43
C LEU A 524 -41.20 -17.01 -11.37
N THR A 525 -40.87 -15.71 -11.37
CA THR A 525 -39.75 -15.17 -12.13
C THR A 525 -38.50 -15.09 -11.26
N LEU A 526 -37.45 -15.79 -11.68
CA LEU A 526 -36.17 -15.78 -10.99
C LEU A 526 -35.01 -15.63 -11.99
N TYR A 527 -33.90 -15.14 -11.48
CA TYR A 527 -32.65 -15.00 -12.21
C TYR A 527 -31.53 -15.77 -11.51
N ALA A 528 -30.71 -16.46 -12.30
CA ALA A 528 -29.56 -17.22 -11.83
C ALA A 528 -28.31 -16.81 -12.62
N GLY A 529 -27.29 -16.34 -11.90
CA GLY A 529 -25.98 -16.05 -12.47
C GLY A 529 -25.08 -17.29 -12.36
N SER A 530 -24.72 -17.87 -13.50
CA SER A 530 -23.84 -19.04 -13.59
C SER A 530 -22.47 -18.70 -14.15
N THR A 531 -21.55 -19.67 -14.11
CA THR A 531 -20.24 -19.56 -14.79
C THR A 531 -20.36 -19.25 -16.29
N PHE A 532 -21.42 -19.71 -16.97
CA PHE A 532 -21.58 -19.57 -18.42
C PHE A 532 -22.60 -18.51 -18.84
N GLY A 533 -23.19 -17.79 -17.89
CA GLY A 533 -24.10 -16.69 -18.21
C GLY A 533 -25.20 -16.52 -17.19
N LEU A 534 -26.08 -15.57 -17.47
CA LEU A 534 -27.28 -15.31 -16.71
C LEU A 534 -28.46 -16.05 -17.33
N PHE A 535 -29.25 -16.70 -16.49
CA PHE A 535 -30.43 -17.47 -16.86
C PHE A 535 -31.66 -16.90 -16.17
N LYS A 536 -32.81 -17.01 -16.84
CA LYS A 536 -34.11 -16.59 -16.34
C LYS A 536 -35.07 -17.78 -16.34
N THR A 537 -35.91 -17.86 -15.32
CA THR A 537 -37.11 -18.70 -15.30
C THR A 537 -38.33 -17.81 -15.12
N THR A 538 -39.49 -18.26 -15.59
CA THR A 538 -40.80 -17.64 -15.38
C THR A 538 -41.83 -18.63 -14.82
N ASN A 539 -41.38 -19.85 -14.46
CA ASN A 539 -42.21 -20.94 -13.98
C ASN A 539 -41.68 -21.51 -12.64
N GLY A 540 -41.02 -20.66 -11.84
CA GLY A 540 -40.56 -21.02 -10.51
C GLY A 540 -39.41 -22.04 -10.51
N GLY A 541 -38.59 -22.07 -11.57
CA GLY A 541 -37.41 -22.93 -11.68
C GLY A 541 -37.64 -24.27 -12.39
N THR A 542 -38.85 -24.57 -12.84
CA THR A 542 -39.12 -25.80 -13.60
C THR A 542 -38.29 -25.86 -14.89
N SER A 543 -38.08 -24.72 -15.55
CA SER A 543 -37.10 -24.60 -16.64
C SER A 543 -36.45 -23.21 -16.64
N TRP A 544 -35.20 -23.19 -17.12
CA TRP A 544 -34.38 -22.00 -17.25
C TRP A 544 -34.00 -21.76 -18.71
N VAL A 545 -33.96 -20.50 -19.11
CA VAL A 545 -33.56 -20.06 -20.45
C VAL A 545 -32.42 -19.04 -20.31
N SER A 546 -31.44 -19.11 -21.21
CA SER A 546 -30.36 -18.11 -21.24
C SER A 546 -30.93 -16.72 -21.49
N SER A 547 -30.48 -15.75 -20.69
CA SER A 547 -30.89 -14.35 -20.72
C SER A 547 -29.65 -13.44 -20.74
N SER A 548 -28.64 -13.86 -21.49
CA SER A 548 -27.28 -13.28 -21.47
C SER A 548 -26.98 -12.31 -22.61
N ASN A 549 -27.97 -11.88 -23.40
CA ASN A 549 -27.68 -11.04 -24.56
C ASN A 549 -27.13 -9.67 -24.13
N GLY A 550 -25.91 -9.33 -24.58
CA GLY A 550 -25.17 -8.14 -24.13
C GLY A 550 -24.33 -8.35 -22.85
N LEU A 551 -24.34 -9.54 -22.25
CA LEU A 551 -23.46 -9.94 -21.15
C LEU A 551 -22.28 -10.76 -21.68
N ASN A 552 -21.14 -10.11 -21.90
CA ASN A 552 -19.92 -10.75 -22.42
C ASN A 552 -18.99 -11.27 -21.31
N PHE A 553 -19.47 -11.33 -20.06
CA PHE A 553 -18.69 -11.66 -18.87
C PHE A 553 -19.45 -12.66 -17.99
N GLY A 554 -18.74 -13.60 -17.37
CA GLY A 554 -19.29 -14.54 -16.38
C GLY A 554 -18.97 -14.14 -14.94
N GLY A 555 -19.18 -15.04 -13.99
CA GLY A 555 -18.76 -14.82 -12.59
C GLY A 555 -19.58 -13.77 -11.86
N PHE A 556 -20.90 -13.98 -11.79
CA PHE A 556 -21.83 -13.04 -11.21
C PHE A 556 -21.73 -13.00 -9.68
N THR A 557 -21.61 -11.81 -9.09
CA THR A 557 -21.52 -11.64 -7.63
C THR A 557 -22.82 -11.13 -7.00
N ALA A 558 -23.68 -10.47 -7.79
CA ALA A 558 -24.97 -9.97 -7.37
C ALA A 558 -25.94 -9.86 -8.56
N ILE A 559 -27.22 -10.12 -8.30
CA ILE A 559 -28.33 -9.81 -9.19
C ILE A 559 -29.37 -9.09 -8.33
N ILE A 560 -29.84 -7.94 -8.77
CA ILE A 560 -30.87 -7.15 -8.07
C ILE A 560 -31.97 -6.77 -9.06
N ILE A 561 -33.21 -6.82 -8.61
CA ILE A 561 -34.40 -6.50 -9.40
C ILE A 561 -35.01 -5.25 -8.79
N ASP A 562 -35.35 -4.26 -9.61
CA ASP A 562 -36.08 -3.09 -9.14
C ASP A 562 -37.47 -3.54 -8.64
N PRO A 563 -37.82 -3.34 -7.36
CA PRO A 563 -39.07 -3.81 -6.80
C PRO A 563 -40.31 -3.10 -7.32
N ASN A 564 -40.15 -1.89 -7.86
CA ASN A 564 -41.24 -1.10 -8.46
C ASN A 564 -41.38 -1.42 -9.95
N THR A 565 -40.26 -1.73 -10.62
CA THR A 565 -40.22 -2.03 -12.06
C THR A 565 -39.43 -3.31 -12.34
N PRO A 566 -40.00 -4.51 -12.17
CA PRO A 566 -39.25 -5.77 -12.26
C PRO A 566 -38.63 -6.10 -13.63
N THR A 567 -39.01 -5.38 -14.69
CA THR A 567 -38.31 -5.44 -15.98
C THR A 567 -36.94 -4.76 -15.92
N THR A 568 -36.66 -3.97 -14.90
CA THR A 568 -35.37 -3.36 -14.62
C THR A 568 -34.59 -4.25 -13.66
N VAL A 569 -33.47 -4.78 -14.15
CA VAL A 569 -32.59 -5.69 -13.40
C VAL A 569 -31.16 -5.20 -13.54
N TYR A 570 -30.37 -5.34 -12.49
CA TYR A 570 -28.94 -5.12 -12.52
C TYR A 570 -28.21 -6.41 -12.15
N ALA A 571 -27.09 -6.65 -12.82
CA ALA A 571 -26.23 -7.78 -12.55
C ALA A 571 -24.78 -7.33 -12.56
N THR A 572 -23.98 -7.85 -11.63
CA THR A 572 -22.53 -7.66 -11.66
C THR A 572 -21.89 -8.85 -12.34
N ALA A 573 -20.87 -8.62 -13.17
CA ALA A 573 -20.11 -9.69 -13.81
C ALA A 573 -18.61 -9.51 -13.60
N GLY A 574 -17.88 -10.61 -13.46
CA GLY A 574 -16.45 -10.63 -13.18
C GLY A 574 -15.66 -9.86 -14.24
N GLY A 575 -15.07 -8.74 -13.83
CA GLY A 575 -14.30 -7.85 -14.71
C GLY A 575 -15.13 -6.94 -15.62
N GLY A 576 -16.44 -7.19 -15.75
CA GLY A 576 -17.35 -6.43 -16.61
C GLY A 576 -18.08 -5.27 -15.92
N GLY A 577 -17.99 -5.16 -14.59
CA GLY A 577 -18.66 -4.13 -13.80
C GLY A 577 -20.14 -4.43 -13.55
N VAL A 578 -20.96 -3.38 -13.59
CA VAL A 578 -22.43 -3.43 -13.44
C VAL A 578 -23.08 -3.37 -14.83
N PHE A 579 -24.02 -4.27 -15.05
CA PHE A 579 -24.89 -4.29 -16.22
C PHE A 579 -26.33 -4.00 -15.78
N LYS A 580 -27.07 -3.33 -16.66
CA LYS A 580 -28.49 -2.99 -16.50
C LYS A 580 -29.29 -3.52 -17.68
N THR A 581 -30.50 -3.97 -17.40
CA THR A 581 -31.55 -4.20 -18.37
C THR A 581 -32.79 -3.43 -17.93
N THR A 582 -33.64 -3.03 -18.88
CA THR A 582 -34.97 -2.43 -18.62
C THR A 582 -36.11 -3.20 -19.29
N ASN A 583 -35.77 -4.29 -20.00
CA ASN A 583 -36.69 -5.11 -20.80
C ASN A 583 -36.76 -6.56 -20.29
N GLY A 584 -36.60 -6.75 -18.97
CA GLY A 584 -36.76 -8.04 -18.32
C GLY A 584 -35.66 -9.03 -18.65
N ALA A 585 -34.43 -8.54 -18.85
CA ALA A 585 -33.22 -9.28 -19.23
C ALA A 585 -33.19 -9.80 -20.68
N ALA A 586 -33.98 -9.22 -21.59
CA ALA A 586 -33.84 -9.52 -23.01
C ALA A 586 -32.53 -8.97 -23.60
N ASN A 587 -32.08 -7.80 -23.13
CA ASN A 587 -30.80 -7.20 -23.50
C ASN A 587 -30.18 -6.45 -22.32
N TRP A 588 -28.85 -6.45 -22.25
CA TRP A 588 -28.08 -5.80 -21.19
C TRP A 588 -27.12 -4.74 -21.74
N SER A 589 -26.91 -3.68 -20.97
CA SER A 589 -25.91 -2.64 -21.23
C SER A 589 -25.08 -2.37 -19.98
N GLN A 590 -23.83 -1.96 -20.16
CA GLN A 590 -22.97 -1.56 -19.03
C GLN A 590 -23.40 -0.20 -18.47
N VAL A 591 -23.31 -0.07 -17.15
CA VAL A 591 -23.59 1.16 -16.38
C VAL A 591 -22.44 1.42 -15.41
N ASN A 592 -21.25 1.62 -15.97
CA ASN A 592 -19.98 1.69 -15.24
C ASN A 592 -19.39 3.11 -15.14
N ASN A 593 -20.14 4.13 -15.56
CA ASN A 593 -19.65 5.50 -15.52
C ASN A 593 -19.25 5.86 -14.07
N GLY A 594 -18.11 6.55 -13.90
CA GLY A 594 -17.57 6.89 -12.59
C GLY A 594 -16.88 5.76 -11.82
N LEU A 595 -17.04 4.47 -12.19
CA LEU A 595 -16.34 3.38 -11.52
C LEU A 595 -14.85 3.37 -11.87
N THR A 596 -13.98 3.41 -10.85
CA THR A 596 -12.52 3.29 -11.04
C THR A 596 -12.04 1.84 -11.12
N SER A 597 -12.91 0.87 -10.81
CA SER A 597 -12.66 -0.57 -10.90
C SER A 597 -13.93 -1.30 -11.33
N THR A 598 -13.83 -2.13 -12.37
CA THR A 598 -14.93 -2.98 -12.84
C THR A 598 -15.04 -4.30 -12.08
N THR A 599 -14.18 -4.51 -11.07
CA THR A 599 -14.29 -5.67 -10.18
C THR A 599 -15.30 -5.38 -9.08
N VAL A 600 -16.59 -5.51 -9.38
CA VAL A 600 -17.67 -5.25 -8.41
C VAL A 600 -17.92 -6.50 -7.57
N ARG A 601 -17.80 -6.36 -6.25
CA ARG A 601 -17.94 -7.46 -5.27
C ARG A 601 -19.30 -7.48 -4.59
N ALA A 602 -19.96 -6.34 -4.48
CA ALA A 602 -21.28 -6.21 -3.89
C ALA A 602 -22.06 -5.10 -4.61
N LEU A 603 -23.35 -5.32 -4.81
CA LEU A 603 -24.27 -4.34 -5.38
C LEU A 603 -25.58 -4.40 -4.60
N VAL A 604 -26.06 -3.24 -4.14
CA VAL A 604 -27.36 -3.11 -3.46
C VAL A 604 -28.12 -1.90 -3.96
N MET A 605 -29.44 -1.97 -3.90
CA MET A 605 -30.35 -0.89 -4.29
C MET A 605 -31.12 -0.40 -3.05
N ASP A 606 -31.31 0.91 -2.97
CA ASP A 606 -32.22 1.51 -2.01
C ASP A 606 -33.67 1.13 -2.35
N GLN A 607 -34.33 0.43 -1.42
CA GLN A 607 -35.70 -0.06 -1.61
C GLN A 607 -36.74 1.06 -1.65
N THR A 608 -36.40 2.25 -1.13
CA THR A 608 -37.30 3.43 -1.10
C THR A 608 -37.02 4.41 -2.23
N ALA A 609 -35.81 4.38 -2.79
CA ALA A 609 -35.39 5.21 -3.92
C ALA A 609 -34.65 4.37 -4.95
N THR A 610 -35.36 3.65 -5.81
CA THR A 610 -34.78 2.59 -6.68
C THR A 610 -33.80 3.11 -7.75
N SER A 611 -33.71 4.44 -7.96
CA SER A 611 -32.64 5.06 -8.74
C SER A 611 -31.30 5.13 -7.99
N THR A 612 -31.29 4.86 -6.69
CA THR A 612 -30.09 4.88 -5.84
C THR A 612 -29.53 3.47 -5.68
N LEU A 613 -28.28 3.29 -6.12
CA LEU A 613 -27.54 2.03 -5.97
C LEU A 613 -26.18 2.28 -5.34
N TYR A 614 -25.68 1.27 -4.64
CA TYR A 614 -24.36 1.27 -4.03
C TYR A 614 -23.56 0.07 -4.54
N ALA A 615 -22.35 0.31 -5.02
CA ALA A 615 -21.44 -0.71 -5.53
C ALA A 615 -20.13 -0.73 -4.72
N GLY A 616 -19.80 -1.87 -4.15
CA GLY A 616 -18.49 -2.11 -3.52
C GLY A 616 -17.54 -2.76 -4.52
N THR A 617 -16.38 -2.16 -4.76
CA THR A 617 -15.41 -2.63 -5.77
C THR A 617 -14.11 -3.16 -5.14
N GLY A 618 -13.42 -4.05 -5.85
CA GLY A 618 -12.06 -4.47 -5.50
C GLY A 618 -11.08 -3.33 -5.79
N GLY A 619 -10.52 -2.74 -4.74
CA GLY A 619 -9.48 -1.70 -4.82
C GLY A 619 -9.96 -0.29 -5.19
N GLY A 620 -11.18 -0.11 -5.70
CA GLY A 620 -11.72 1.19 -6.12
C GLY A 620 -12.58 1.92 -5.08
N GLY A 621 -12.96 1.25 -3.98
CA GLY A 621 -13.83 1.81 -2.93
C GLY A 621 -15.31 1.51 -3.15
N VAL A 622 -16.16 2.34 -2.51
CA VAL A 622 -17.63 2.26 -2.56
C VAL A 622 -18.16 3.41 -3.42
N PHE A 623 -18.99 3.07 -4.40
CA PHE A 623 -19.62 4.01 -5.32
C PHE A 623 -21.10 4.09 -5.04
N LYS A 624 -21.66 5.28 -5.24
CA LYS A 624 -23.10 5.54 -5.14
C LYS A 624 -23.53 6.23 -6.43
N THR A 625 -24.60 5.72 -7.01
CA THR A 625 -25.36 6.41 -8.06
C THR A 625 -26.72 6.82 -7.50
N THR A 626 -27.30 7.88 -8.03
CA THR A 626 -28.68 8.32 -7.70
C THR A 626 -29.59 8.43 -8.93
N ASP A 627 -29.03 8.14 -10.11
CA ASP A 627 -29.68 8.25 -11.43
C ASP A 627 -29.78 6.89 -12.14
N ALA A 628 -29.88 5.83 -11.33
CA ALA A 628 -30.08 4.45 -11.78
C ALA A 628 -28.91 3.91 -12.63
N GLY A 629 -27.68 4.39 -12.38
CA GLY A 629 -26.43 3.94 -12.99
C GLY A 629 -25.96 4.75 -14.20
N ALA A 630 -26.49 5.95 -14.43
CA ALA A 630 -26.02 6.81 -15.51
C ALA A 630 -24.70 7.54 -15.13
N SER A 631 -24.50 7.87 -13.86
CA SER A 631 -23.25 8.41 -13.31
C SER A 631 -22.87 7.90 -11.93
#